data_AF-A0A8J8J9E6-F1
#
_entry.id   AF-A0A8J8J9E6-F1
#
_cell.length_a   1.000
_cell.length_b   1.000
_cell.length_c   1.000
_cell.angle_alpha   90.00
_cell.angle_beta   90.00
_cell.angle_gamma   90.00
#
_symmetry.space_group_name_H-M   'P 1'
#
loop_
_entity.id
_entity.type
_entity.pdbx_description
1 polymer ?
#
loop_
_entity_poly.entity_id
_entity_poly.type
_entity_poly.pdbx_seq_one_letter_code
_entity_poly.pdbx_strand_id
1 'polypeptide(L)'
;GIQPDAIVARSEDPLEESARKKISLFTNVPEEAVISAYDVEDTYEVPLLLEREGLGKYLVKRLGLEDREPELKAWEKMVAKYKSLKDSVEIAIVGKYVKLKDSYLSIIEALKHSSVANDVKVKIRWIEAEDVEKYGTDLLEGVDGIIVPGGFGARGAEGKMMAIRYAREND
;
A
#
# COMPACT_ATOMS: atom_id res chain seq x y z
N GLY A 1 -33.23 -7.96 2.26
CA GLY A 1 -33.71 -8.18 0.89
C GLY A 1 -32.62 -7.99 -0.16
N ILE A 2 -31.36 -8.26 0.17
CA ILE A 2 -30.24 -8.28 -0.77
C ILE A 2 -29.64 -9.67 -0.66
N GLN A 3 -29.46 -10.34 -1.80
CA GLN A 3 -28.77 -11.62 -1.92
C GLN A 3 -27.43 -11.35 -2.62
N PRO A 4 -26.28 -11.69 -2.03
CA PRO A 4 -25.00 -11.53 -2.69
C PRO A 4 -24.85 -12.51 -3.86
N ASP A 5 -24.22 -12.07 -4.94
CA ASP A 5 -23.80 -12.95 -6.05
C ASP A 5 -22.40 -13.55 -5.80
N ALA A 6 -21.54 -12.86 -5.05
CA ALA A 6 -20.20 -13.31 -4.68
C ALA A 6 -19.87 -12.92 -3.24
N ILE A 7 -18.97 -13.67 -2.60
CA ILE A 7 -18.46 -13.41 -1.26
C ILE A 7 -16.95 -13.29 -1.33
N VAL A 8 -16.43 -12.13 -0.91
CA VAL A 8 -14.98 -11.92 -0.74
C VAL A 8 -14.65 -12.15 0.73
N ALA A 9 -14.14 -13.34 1.03
CA ALA A 9 -13.82 -13.75 2.40
C ALA A 9 -12.38 -13.34 2.74
N ARG A 10 -12.23 -12.42 3.69
CA ARG A 10 -10.93 -11.98 4.22
C ARG A 10 -10.46 -12.93 5.32
N SER A 11 -9.17 -13.27 5.29
CA SER A 11 -8.51 -14.14 6.28
C SER A 11 -7.01 -13.84 6.31
N GLU A 12 -6.30 -14.32 7.33
CA GLU A 12 -4.83 -14.25 7.35
C GLU A 12 -4.25 -15.21 6.29
N ASP A 13 -4.71 -16.46 6.30
CA ASP A 13 -4.27 -17.52 5.39
C ASP A 13 -5.32 -17.85 4.30
N PRO A 14 -4.94 -18.52 3.19
CA PRO A 14 -5.89 -19.01 2.19
C PRO A 14 -6.99 -19.88 2.80
N LEU A 15 -8.22 -19.70 2.33
CA LEU A 15 -9.34 -20.53 2.75
C LEU A 15 -9.12 -21.99 2.35
N GLU A 16 -9.37 -22.89 3.31
CA GLU A 16 -9.55 -24.30 2.99
C GLU A 16 -10.79 -24.52 2.11
N GLU A 17 -10.71 -25.50 1.22
CA GLU A 17 -11.84 -25.99 0.41
C GLU A 17 -13.08 -26.33 1.26
N SER A 18 -12.87 -26.88 2.46
CA SER A 18 -13.93 -27.21 3.41
C SER A 18 -14.72 -25.97 3.84
N ALA A 19 -14.01 -24.86 4.13
CA ALA A 19 -14.58 -23.59 4.51
C ALA A 19 -15.30 -22.93 3.33
N ARG A 20 -14.70 -22.95 2.13
CA ARG A 20 -15.31 -22.44 0.89
C ARG A 20 -16.67 -23.09 0.62
N LYS A 21 -16.73 -24.42 0.69
CA LYS A 21 -17.98 -25.20 0.53
C LYS A 21 -19.02 -24.88 1.59
N LYS A 22 -18.58 -24.73 2.84
CA LYS A 22 -19.48 -24.38 3.95
C LYS A 22 -20.10 -23.00 3.74
N ILE A 23 -19.31 -22.01 3.36
CA ILE A 23 -19.80 -20.65 3.04
C ILE A 23 -20.81 -20.72 1.89
N SER A 24 -20.48 -21.41 0.80
CA SER A 24 -21.38 -21.60 -0.34
C SER A 24 -22.73 -22.19 0.07
N LEU A 25 -22.71 -23.29 0.84
CA LEU A 25 -23.90 -23.98 1.32
C LEU A 25 -24.80 -23.09 2.19
N PHE A 26 -24.23 -22.33 3.13
CA PHE A 26 -25.02 -21.51 4.06
C PHE A 26 -25.48 -20.17 3.49
N THR A 27 -24.89 -19.72 2.39
CA THR A 27 -25.20 -18.41 1.79
C THR A 27 -25.91 -18.50 0.44
N ASN A 28 -26.03 -19.69 -0.14
CA ASN A 28 -26.54 -19.92 -1.50
C ASN A 28 -25.76 -19.17 -2.59
N VAL A 29 -24.49 -18.87 -2.33
CA VAL A 29 -23.55 -18.31 -3.30
C VAL A 29 -22.79 -19.48 -3.95
N PRO A 30 -22.63 -19.53 -5.28
CA PRO A 30 -21.85 -20.59 -5.93
C PRO A 30 -20.44 -20.69 -5.36
N GLU A 31 -19.88 -21.90 -5.27
CA GLU A 31 -18.53 -22.12 -4.72
C GLU A 31 -17.46 -21.32 -5.50
N GLU A 32 -17.61 -21.23 -6.82
CA GLU A 32 -16.77 -20.41 -7.72
C GLU A 32 -16.84 -18.89 -7.45
N ALA A 33 -17.83 -18.45 -6.67
CA ALA A 33 -18.04 -17.05 -6.29
C ALA A 33 -17.73 -16.78 -4.81
N VAL A 34 -17.22 -17.79 -4.08
CA VAL A 34 -16.64 -17.61 -2.73
C VAL A 34 -15.14 -17.44 -2.90
N ILE A 35 -14.65 -16.21 -2.76
CA ILE A 35 -13.29 -15.77 -3.08
C ILE A 35 -12.44 -15.73 -1.81
N SER A 36 -11.28 -16.39 -1.83
CA SER A 36 -10.31 -16.36 -0.74
C SER A 36 -9.40 -15.13 -0.83
N ALA A 37 -9.80 -14.02 -0.19
CA ALA A 37 -9.04 -12.78 -0.15
C ALA A 37 -8.15 -12.70 1.10
N TYR A 38 -7.16 -13.60 1.18
CA TYR A 38 -6.25 -13.67 2.30
C TYR A 38 -5.25 -12.49 2.34
N ASP A 39 -4.53 -12.33 3.44
CA ASP A 39 -3.56 -11.24 3.60
C ASP A 39 -2.35 -11.41 2.68
N VAL A 40 -2.00 -10.32 2.01
CA VAL A 40 -0.83 -10.23 1.12
C VAL A 40 0.16 -9.22 1.69
N GLU A 41 1.44 -9.41 1.38
CA GLU A 41 2.50 -8.52 1.88
C GLU A 41 2.37 -7.11 1.31
N ASP A 42 1.88 -7.00 0.07
CA ASP A 42 1.76 -5.76 -0.66
C ASP A 42 0.37 -5.62 -1.31
N THR A 43 -0.27 -4.46 -1.15
CA THR A 43 -1.61 -4.18 -1.70
C THR A 43 -1.69 -4.32 -3.22
N TYR A 44 -0.58 -4.19 -3.94
CA TYR A 44 -0.53 -4.43 -5.38
C TYR A 44 -0.67 -5.91 -5.75
N GLU A 45 -0.57 -6.83 -4.79
CA GLU A 45 -0.86 -8.24 -5.04
C GLU A 45 -2.37 -8.53 -5.07
N VAL A 46 -3.20 -7.67 -4.47
CA VAL A 46 -4.64 -7.90 -4.35
C VAL A 46 -5.32 -8.11 -5.72
N PRO A 47 -5.08 -7.28 -6.75
CA PRO A 47 -5.65 -7.54 -8.08
C PRO A 47 -5.25 -8.91 -8.66
N LEU A 48 -4.00 -9.32 -8.47
CA LEU A 48 -3.49 -10.61 -8.96
C LEU A 48 -4.11 -11.78 -8.19
N LEU A 49 -4.29 -11.62 -6.87
CA LEU A 49 -4.96 -12.59 -6.01
C LEU A 49 -6.43 -12.77 -6.42
N LEU A 50 -7.17 -11.67 -6.59
CA LEU A 50 -8.58 -11.72 -6.95
C LEU A 50 -8.81 -12.32 -8.34
N GLU A 51 -7.92 -12.02 -9.29
CA GLU A 51 -7.96 -12.65 -10.61
C GLU A 51 -7.67 -14.15 -10.53
N ARG A 52 -6.66 -14.56 -9.76
CA ARG A 52 -6.33 -15.98 -9.55
C ARG A 52 -7.44 -16.76 -8.86
N GLU A 53 -8.16 -16.13 -7.93
CA GLU A 53 -9.35 -16.72 -7.30
C GLU A 53 -10.60 -16.73 -8.21
N GLY A 54 -10.51 -16.16 -9.42
CA GLY A 54 -11.55 -16.23 -10.43
C GLY A 54 -12.68 -15.21 -10.29
N LEU A 55 -12.53 -14.19 -9.44
CA LEU A 55 -13.56 -13.16 -9.24
C LEU A 55 -13.87 -12.41 -10.53
N GLY A 56 -12.85 -12.00 -11.28
CA GLY A 56 -13.01 -11.27 -12.55
C GLY A 56 -13.84 -12.08 -13.54
N LYS A 57 -13.42 -13.32 -13.80
CA LYS A 57 -14.13 -14.27 -14.68
C LYS A 57 -15.57 -14.54 -14.25
N TYR A 58 -15.82 -14.72 -12.95
CA TYR A 58 -17.17 -14.92 -12.42
C TYR A 58 -18.05 -13.70 -12.71
N LEU A 59 -17.57 -12.49 -12.44
CA LEU A 59 -18.32 -11.25 -12.66
C LEU A 59 -18.62 -11.00 -14.15
N VAL A 60 -17.65 -11.23 -15.04
CA VAL A 60 -17.85 -11.11 -16.50
C VAL A 60 -18.98 -12.01 -16.98
N LYS A 61 -18.96 -13.29 -16.59
CA LYS A 61 -20.02 -14.27 -16.89
C LYS A 61 -21.36 -13.85 -16.27
N ARG A 62 -21.36 -13.45 -15.00
CA ARG A 62 -22.58 -13.12 -14.25
C ARG A 62 -23.30 -11.89 -14.80
N LEU A 63 -22.54 -10.89 -15.24
CA LEU A 63 -23.05 -9.63 -15.78
C LEU A 63 -23.34 -9.70 -17.30
N GLY A 64 -23.01 -10.81 -17.96
CA GLY A 64 -23.18 -10.95 -19.41
C GLY A 64 -22.26 -10.03 -20.22
N LEU A 65 -21.07 -9.74 -19.69
CA LEU A 65 -20.06 -8.94 -20.37
C LEU A 65 -19.29 -9.79 -21.39
N GLU A 66 -18.64 -9.13 -22.34
CA GLU A 66 -17.75 -9.81 -23.29
C GLU A 66 -16.60 -10.49 -22.54
N ASP A 67 -16.39 -11.77 -22.82
CA ASP A 67 -15.31 -12.55 -22.22
C ASP A 67 -13.96 -12.08 -22.76
N ARG A 68 -13.13 -11.53 -21.88
CA ARG A 68 -11.82 -10.98 -22.20
C ARG A 68 -10.84 -11.35 -21.10
N GLU A 69 -9.69 -11.87 -21.51
CA GLU A 69 -8.57 -12.11 -20.61
C GLU A 69 -7.94 -10.76 -20.20
N PRO A 70 -7.77 -10.48 -18.90
CA PRO A 70 -7.16 -9.24 -18.44
C PRO A 70 -5.67 -9.25 -18.73
N GLU A 71 -5.16 -8.14 -19.30
CA GLU A 71 -3.73 -8.00 -19.55
C GLU A 71 -3.03 -7.45 -18.30
N LEU A 72 -2.43 -8.34 -17.51
CA LEU A 72 -1.84 -8.03 -16.20
C LEU A 72 -0.30 -7.99 -16.20
N LYS A 73 0.39 -8.26 -17.33
CA LYS A 73 1.86 -8.44 -17.32
C LYS A 73 2.62 -7.22 -16.82
N ALA A 74 2.16 -6.01 -17.12
CA ALA A 74 2.79 -4.79 -16.63
C ALA A 74 2.71 -4.69 -15.10
N TRP A 75 1.57 -5.10 -14.53
CA TRP A 75 1.32 -5.11 -13.11
C TRP A 75 2.12 -6.19 -12.39
N GLU A 76 2.13 -7.41 -12.94
CA GLU A 76 2.96 -8.52 -12.44
C GLU A 76 4.44 -8.15 -12.40
N LYS A 77 4.95 -7.52 -13.47
CA LYS A 77 6.34 -7.03 -13.53
C LYS A 77 6.62 -5.97 -12.46
N MET A 78 5.70 -5.03 -12.24
CA MET A 78 5.85 -4.00 -11.20
C MET A 78 5.93 -4.63 -9.81
N VAL A 79 5.01 -5.55 -9.48
CA VAL A 79 4.98 -6.25 -8.19
C VAL A 79 6.26 -7.06 -7.98
N ALA A 80 6.66 -7.86 -8.98
CA ALA A 80 7.88 -8.65 -8.93
C ALA A 80 9.12 -7.77 -8.77
N LYS A 81 9.20 -6.66 -9.52
CA LYS A 81 10.29 -5.70 -9.43
C LYS A 81 10.41 -5.13 -8.02
N TYR A 82 9.32 -4.61 -7.47
CA TYR A 82 9.30 -4.04 -6.12
C TYR A 82 9.76 -5.03 -5.04
N LYS A 83 9.31 -6.29 -5.12
CA LYS A 83 9.73 -7.35 -4.18
C LYS A 83 11.20 -7.74 -4.31
N SER A 84 11.80 -7.54 -5.48
CA SER A 84 13.19 -7.93 -5.77
C SER A 84 14.24 -6.85 -5.47
N LEU A 85 13.83 -5.64 -5.07
CA LEU A 85 14.73 -4.52 -4.79
C LEU A 85 15.71 -4.86 -3.65
N LYS A 86 17.01 -4.62 -3.88
CA LYS A 86 18.08 -4.96 -2.93
C LYS A 86 18.70 -3.73 -2.28
N ASP A 87 19.00 -2.73 -3.07
CA ASP A 87 19.54 -1.47 -2.59
C ASP A 87 18.46 -0.63 -1.92
N SER A 88 18.84 0.26 -1.01
CA SER A 88 17.89 1.11 -0.30
C SER A 88 18.46 2.48 -0.01
N VAL A 89 17.57 3.48 -0.02
CA VAL A 89 17.81 4.83 0.51
C VAL A 89 16.85 5.09 1.66
N GLU A 90 17.29 5.87 2.64
CA GLU A 90 16.47 6.30 3.77
C GLU A 90 15.95 7.73 3.54
N ILE A 91 14.64 7.89 3.49
CA ILE A 91 13.97 9.18 3.30
C ILE A 91 13.22 9.53 4.59
N ALA A 92 13.56 10.67 5.18
CA ALA A 92 12.81 11.24 6.31
C ALA A 92 11.51 11.88 5.82
N ILE A 93 10.38 11.55 6.46
CA ILE A 93 9.13 12.29 6.33
C ILE A 93 8.90 13.06 7.63
N VAL A 94 9.00 14.39 7.55
CA VAL A 94 8.85 15.31 8.71
C VAL A 94 7.43 15.85 8.78
N GLY A 95 6.56 15.10 9.48
CA GLY A 95 5.12 15.29 9.47
C GLY A 95 4.53 15.72 10.82
N LYS A 96 3.29 16.22 10.79
CA LYS A 96 2.51 16.54 12.00
C LYS A 96 1.73 15.34 12.54
N TYR A 97 1.50 14.34 11.69
CA TYR A 97 0.62 13.19 11.95
C TYR A 97 1.33 11.86 11.69
N VAL A 98 2.59 11.71 12.10
CA VAL A 98 3.35 10.50 11.75
C VAL A 98 2.84 9.23 12.44
N LYS A 99 2.07 9.38 13.53
CA LYS A 99 1.33 8.26 14.16
C LYS A 99 0.19 7.73 13.29
N LEU A 100 -0.35 8.55 12.38
CA LEU A 100 -1.35 8.15 11.40
C LEU A 100 -0.74 8.23 10.01
N LYS A 101 0.05 7.21 9.66
CA LYS A 101 0.76 7.10 8.37
C LYS A 101 -0.16 7.27 7.16
N ASP A 102 -1.42 6.88 7.28
CA ASP A 102 -2.46 7.03 6.26
C ASP A 102 -2.69 8.48 5.82
N SER A 103 -2.37 9.46 6.69
CA SER A 103 -2.41 10.88 6.33
C SER A 103 -1.46 11.23 5.17
N TYR A 104 -0.49 10.35 4.90
CA TYR A 104 0.54 10.50 3.88
C TYR A 104 0.49 9.38 2.83
N LEU A 105 -0.63 8.66 2.71
CA LEU A 105 -0.76 7.50 1.82
C LEU A 105 -0.28 7.80 0.38
N SER A 106 -0.73 8.90 -0.22
CA SER A 106 -0.29 9.26 -1.58
C SER A 106 1.21 9.52 -1.70
N ILE A 107 1.87 9.99 -0.63
CA ILE A 107 3.34 10.20 -0.60
C ILE A 107 4.04 8.85 -0.50
N ILE A 108 3.55 7.95 0.35
CA ILE A 108 4.08 6.58 0.50
C ILE A 108 3.98 5.85 -0.84
N GLU A 109 2.84 5.92 -1.52
CA GLU A 109 2.63 5.30 -2.83
C GLU A 109 3.52 5.92 -3.92
N ALA A 110 3.70 7.25 -3.93
CA ALA A 110 4.62 7.91 -4.85
C ALA A 110 6.09 7.48 -4.64
N LEU A 111 6.52 7.30 -3.38
CA LEU A 111 7.85 6.79 -3.06
C LEU A 111 8.02 5.33 -3.47
N LYS A 112 6.95 4.52 -3.34
CA LYS A 112 6.92 3.14 -3.82
C LYS A 112 7.05 3.07 -5.34
N HIS A 113 6.33 3.90 -6.08
CA HIS A 113 6.48 4.02 -7.54
C HIS A 113 7.89 4.46 -7.92
N SER A 114 8.44 5.44 -7.20
CA SER A 114 9.83 5.90 -7.40
C SER A 114 10.83 4.78 -7.11
N SER A 115 10.55 3.91 -6.13
CA SER A 115 11.39 2.76 -5.82
C SER A 115 11.46 1.78 -6.99
N VAL A 116 10.31 1.49 -7.60
CA VAL A 116 10.24 0.64 -8.80
C VAL A 116 10.92 1.31 -10.00
N ALA A 117 10.76 2.63 -10.17
CA ALA A 117 11.35 3.35 -11.29
C ALA A 117 12.89 3.43 -11.22
N ASN A 118 13.47 3.50 -10.01
CA ASN A 118 14.89 3.71 -9.80
C ASN A 118 15.66 2.47 -9.34
N ASP A 119 15.01 1.30 -9.25
CA ASP A 119 15.65 0.06 -8.79
C ASP A 119 16.24 0.13 -7.35
N VAL A 120 15.66 0.98 -6.49
CA VAL A 120 16.13 1.20 -5.11
C VAL A 120 14.93 1.28 -4.16
N LYS A 121 14.97 0.57 -3.03
CA LYS A 121 13.90 0.57 -2.04
C LYS A 121 13.97 1.81 -1.15
N VAL A 122 12.90 2.59 -1.10
CA VAL A 122 12.78 3.69 -0.14
C VAL A 122 12.41 3.14 1.25
N LYS A 123 13.28 3.38 2.24
CA LYS A 123 13.01 3.19 3.67
C LYS A 123 12.54 4.51 4.26
N ILE A 124 11.36 4.54 4.85
CA ILE A 124 10.80 5.78 5.39
C ILE A 124 11.16 5.91 6.87
N ARG A 125 11.90 6.98 7.22
CA ARG A 125 12.09 7.43 8.59
C ARG A 125 10.99 8.42 8.95
N TRP A 126 10.15 8.05 9.92
CA TRP A 126 9.05 8.91 10.36
C TRP A 126 9.52 9.83 11.48
N ILE A 127 9.37 11.14 11.30
CA ILE A 127 9.81 12.14 12.29
C ILE A 127 8.65 13.10 12.58
N GLU A 128 8.28 13.25 13.85
CA GLU A 128 7.30 14.28 14.24
C GLU A 128 7.96 15.66 14.08
N ALA A 129 7.29 16.59 13.41
CA ALA A 129 7.83 17.94 13.25
C ALA A 129 8.04 18.64 14.60
N GLU A 130 7.19 18.38 15.60
CA GLU A 130 7.34 18.91 16.97
C GLU A 130 8.58 18.34 17.69
N ASP A 131 9.02 17.13 17.32
CA ASP A 131 10.27 16.56 17.86
C ASP A 131 11.49 17.31 17.30
N VAL A 132 11.45 17.74 16.04
CA VAL A 132 12.50 18.59 15.46
C VAL A 132 12.58 19.94 16.18
N GLU A 133 11.43 20.54 16.54
CA GLU A 133 11.39 21.78 17.32
C GLU A 133 12.02 21.63 18.71
N LYS A 134 11.76 20.48 19.36
CA LYS A 134 12.13 20.25 20.76
C LYS A 134 13.54 19.70 20.92
N TYR A 135 13.95 18.81 20.03
CA TYR A 135 15.19 18.04 20.15
C TYR A 135 16.24 18.43 19.10
N GLY A 136 15.88 19.26 18.12
CA GLY A 136 16.78 19.72 17.08
C GLY A 136 16.82 18.82 15.85
N THR A 137 17.73 19.16 14.94
CA THR A 137 17.81 18.54 13.61
C THR A 137 18.64 17.26 13.58
N ASP A 138 19.25 16.85 14.69
CA ASP A 138 20.04 15.61 14.80
C ASP A 138 19.23 14.36 14.42
N LEU A 139 17.89 14.42 14.56
CA LEU A 139 16.96 13.38 14.11
C LEU A 139 17.03 13.10 12.59
N LEU A 140 17.52 14.08 11.82
CA LEU A 140 17.65 14.04 10.37
C LEU A 140 19.02 13.53 9.92
N GLU A 141 19.96 13.29 10.84
CA GLU A 141 21.29 12.80 10.46
C GLU A 141 21.24 11.42 9.82
N GLY A 142 22.03 11.25 8.76
CA GLY A 142 22.20 9.98 8.05
C GLY A 142 21.03 9.56 7.17
N VAL A 143 20.04 10.44 6.91
CA VAL A 143 19.04 10.19 5.86
C VAL A 143 19.56 10.68 4.50
N ASP A 144 19.19 9.99 3.44
CA ASP A 144 19.56 10.32 2.06
C ASP A 144 18.65 11.40 1.43
N GLY A 145 17.55 11.73 2.11
CA GLY A 145 16.63 12.76 1.65
C GLY A 145 15.55 13.10 2.67
N ILE A 146 14.97 14.29 2.54
CA ILE A 146 13.95 14.81 3.46
C ILE A 146 12.73 15.26 2.66
N ILE A 147 11.55 14.78 3.06
CA ILE A 147 10.25 15.20 2.56
C ILE A 147 9.51 15.92 3.69
N VAL A 148 9.16 17.17 3.43
CA VAL A 148 8.34 17.99 4.33
C VAL A 148 6.94 18.10 3.72
N PRO A 149 5.98 17.23 4.10
CA PRO A 149 4.65 17.23 3.53
C PRO A 149 3.85 18.47 3.94
N GLY A 150 2.74 18.71 3.25
CA GLY A 150 1.74 19.71 3.66
C GLY A 150 1.23 19.49 5.09
N GLY A 151 0.71 20.55 5.70
CA GLY A 151 0.06 20.48 7.01
C GLY A 151 -0.60 21.79 7.37
N PHE A 152 -1.76 21.72 8.03
CA PHE A 152 -2.53 22.89 8.42
C PHE A 152 -2.29 23.29 9.88
N GLY A 153 -2.31 24.60 10.13
CA GLY A 153 -2.13 25.22 11.44
C GLY A 153 -0.66 25.41 11.85
N ALA A 154 -0.43 26.13 12.95
CA ALA A 154 0.90 26.53 13.40
C ALA A 154 1.73 25.39 14.04
N ARG A 155 1.06 24.36 14.57
CA ARG A 155 1.73 23.26 15.28
C ARG A 155 2.69 22.50 14.37
N GLY A 156 3.96 22.38 14.76
CA GLY A 156 5.01 21.71 13.99
C GLY A 156 5.52 22.51 12.80
N ALA A 157 5.12 23.77 12.64
CA ALA A 157 5.56 24.59 11.50
C ALA A 157 7.04 24.98 11.62
N GLU A 158 7.53 25.28 12.83
CA GLU A 158 8.93 25.65 13.05
C GLU A 158 9.83 24.45 12.78
N GLY A 159 9.45 23.25 13.22
CA GLY A 159 10.24 22.03 13.02
C GLY A 159 10.34 21.65 11.55
N LYS A 160 9.28 21.91 10.78
CA LYS A 160 9.31 21.79 9.32
C LYS A 160 10.30 22.79 8.70
N MET A 161 10.29 24.06 9.14
CA MET A 161 11.24 25.06 8.65
C MET A 161 12.68 24.72 9.05
N MET A 162 12.90 24.19 10.25
CA MET A 162 14.20 23.68 10.70
C MET A 162 14.68 22.51 9.84
N ALA A 163 13.81 21.55 9.50
CA ALA A 163 14.15 20.44 8.62
C ALA A 163 14.50 20.90 7.20
N ILE A 164 13.76 21.87 6.64
CA ILE A 164 14.08 22.49 5.35
C ILE A 164 15.44 23.19 5.41
N ARG A 165 15.71 23.93 6.49
CA ARG A 165 16.99 24.62 6.68
C ARG A 165 18.14 23.62 6.77
N TYR A 166 17.98 22.55 7.56
CA TYR A 166 18.96 21.48 7.68
C TYR A 166 19.29 20.87 6.32
N ALA A 167 18.27 20.47 5.55
CA ALA A 167 18.43 19.91 4.21
C ALA A 167 19.19 20.84 3.25
N ARG A 168 18.99 22.16 3.38
CA ARG A 168 19.65 23.18 2.54
C ARG A 168 21.11 23.43 2.94
N GLU A 169 21.47 23.17 4.20
CA GLU A 169 22.79 23.52 4.76
C GLU A 169 23.73 22.32 4.85
N ASN A 170 23.23 21.09 4.68
CA ASN A 170 23.97 19.84 4.87
C ASN A 170 23.74 18.88 3.68
N ASP A 171 24.33 19.22 2.53
CA ASP A 171 24.29 18.40 1.29
C ASP A 171 24.87 16.99 1.50
#